data_AF-A0A969BML9-F1
#
_entry.id   AF-A0A969BML9-F1
#
_cell.length_a   1.000
_cell.length_b   1.000
_cell.length_c   1.000
_cell.angle_alpha   90.00
_cell.angle_beta   90.00
_cell.angle_gamma   90.00
#
_symmetry.space_group_name_H-M   'P 1'
#
loop_
_entity.id
_entity.type
_entity.pdbx_description
1 polymer ?
#
loop_
_entity_poly.entity_id
_entity_poly.type
_entity_poly.pdbx_seq_one_letter_code
_entity_poly.pdbx_strand_id
1 'polypeptide(L)'
;MPQPVSTPKRSRLQLLGERFMAALVVVNTTLAVFDLSYLEARDGYLWLDLNLQHLQPSRKKQYLANVDALQQVLKQEGLDSAKATSLLQVIRQDSVRIFLDNPSFQVINKNGTLSEIQRRFRQQVGLKDFKQALETFWSREYFVKHGWQEQLEFFNLKARHLVSMYEPVLGYDSIKGIEPYIDTELYLRKVAELRAVLELHGLNAREVNPLLADLRDLSTKLIDNNYFERSQRNGTLEEIKHRLKRHVFRNDPGNRSELTPTLQLLDSIGVLDLLAPELLWSNLSSTEAFKRFWSYPNFQAGGWQTELDFFDRQISFLMRSNYYRHVAVNNKPVDRYWLVDLPWVILFGFELFIRVIAMRRQEKISVWAAVGRRWYDLFLLLPFLAPLRIITALIRLDRADLVSLAKIRTFLRLGLVSSFAEELTQTVVSRAIDRVQTSVVQGGLQRVLLKREDKPKSTYVNLNSTNEIKAIANRLIEIVTCRVLPEIKTDLESWLDYQVDKAMHKSSIYQKIARIPLLKRLPKKIKDNLVKQIVTLISENPQKSYLASQIAVPDAVSEELQKRLIEKFIGKLQLELEQGNALEEIESLLGDLLEEIQN
;
A
#
# COMPACT_ATOMS: atom_id res chain seq x y z
N MET A 1 -34.21 41.00 14.74
CA MET A 1 -33.14 41.15 13.73
C MET A 1 -31.99 41.94 14.35
N PRO A 2 -30.77 41.39 14.48
CA PRO A 2 -29.59 42.19 14.78
C PRO A 2 -28.92 42.67 13.48
N GLN A 3 -28.45 43.92 13.49
CA GLN A 3 -27.76 44.56 12.36
C GLN A 3 -26.41 43.89 12.05
N PRO A 4 -25.95 43.90 10.78
CA PRO A 4 -24.63 43.42 10.42
C PRO A 4 -23.56 44.36 10.98
N VAL A 5 -22.73 43.84 11.89
CA VAL A 5 -21.51 44.51 12.35
C VAL A 5 -20.62 44.78 11.14
N SER A 6 -20.44 46.05 10.79
CA SER A 6 -19.58 46.49 9.70
C SER A 6 -18.12 46.14 10.03
N THR A 7 -17.56 45.21 9.28
CA THR A 7 -16.12 44.93 9.32
C THR A 7 -15.37 46.13 8.72
N PRO A 8 -14.33 46.66 9.37
CA PRO A 8 -13.56 47.78 8.83
C PRO A 8 -12.95 47.43 7.46
N LYS A 9 -12.97 48.37 6.51
CA LYS A 9 -12.38 48.22 5.17
C LYS A 9 -10.90 47.85 5.31
N ARG A 10 -10.54 46.61 4.96
CA ARG A 10 -9.14 46.13 4.97
C ARG A 10 -8.32 46.89 3.93
N SER A 11 -7.10 47.25 4.28
CA SER A 11 -6.14 47.83 3.32
C SER A 11 -5.79 46.81 2.23
N ARG A 12 -5.55 47.27 1.00
CA ARG A 12 -5.13 46.43 -0.14
C ARG A 12 -3.86 45.61 0.18
N LEU A 13 -2.94 46.18 0.96
CA LEU A 13 -1.72 45.49 1.43
C LEU A 13 -2.03 44.37 2.42
N GLN A 14 -3.01 44.56 3.31
CA GLN A 14 -3.43 43.53 4.26
C GLN A 14 -4.10 42.36 3.54
N LEU A 15 -4.95 42.64 2.55
CA LEU A 15 -5.58 41.60 1.73
C LEU A 15 -4.55 40.78 0.94
N LEU A 16 -3.55 41.45 0.36
CA LEU A 16 -2.45 40.76 -0.34
C LEU A 16 -1.65 39.85 0.59
N GLY A 17 -1.32 40.32 1.81
CA GLY A 17 -0.66 39.51 2.82
C GLY A 17 -1.50 38.29 3.24
N GLU A 18 -2.82 38.45 3.38
CA GLU A 18 -3.72 37.33 3.71
C GLU A 18 -3.83 36.30 2.58
N ARG A 19 -3.85 36.76 1.32
CA ARG A 19 -3.82 35.88 0.14
C ARG A 19 -2.54 35.08 0.03
N PHE A 20 -1.39 35.73 0.25
CA PHE A 20 -0.10 35.07 0.28
C PHE A 20 -0.04 34.01 1.39
N MET A 21 -0.47 34.36 2.60
CA MET A 21 -0.52 33.41 3.72
C MET A 21 -1.49 32.25 3.46
N ALA A 22 -2.64 32.49 2.83
CA ALA A 22 -3.57 31.43 2.46
C ALA A 22 -2.96 30.46 1.43
N ALA A 23 -2.23 30.99 0.43
CA ALA A 23 -1.52 30.16 -0.54
C ALA A 23 -0.44 29.29 0.13
N LEU A 24 0.35 29.84 1.06
CA LEU A 24 1.34 29.07 1.82
C LEU A 24 0.70 27.94 2.64
N VAL A 25 -0.45 28.20 3.25
CA VAL A 25 -1.20 27.18 4.01
C VAL A 25 -1.72 26.07 3.10
N VAL A 26 -2.20 26.40 1.90
CA VAL A 26 -2.61 25.38 0.92
C VAL A 26 -1.42 24.52 0.50
N VAL A 27 -0.27 25.12 0.19
CA VAL A 27 0.96 24.38 -0.17
C VAL A 27 1.36 23.42 0.95
N ASN A 28 1.39 23.87 2.21
CA ASN A 28 1.71 23.00 3.34
C ASN A 28 0.65 21.89 3.53
N THR A 29 -0.62 22.19 3.30
CA THR A 29 -1.70 21.20 3.40
C THR A 29 -1.57 20.13 2.32
N THR A 30 -1.27 20.53 1.07
CA THR A 30 -0.99 19.60 -0.03
C THR A 30 0.21 18.71 0.29
N LEU A 31 1.27 19.28 0.88
CA LEU A 31 2.44 18.51 1.30
C LEU A 31 2.10 17.48 2.38
N ALA A 32 1.26 17.86 3.35
CA ALA A 32 0.78 16.96 4.39
C ALA A 32 -0.10 15.82 3.83
N VAL A 33 -0.99 16.13 2.88
CA VAL A 33 -1.81 15.11 2.20
C VAL A 33 -0.92 14.16 1.38
N PHE A 34 0.05 14.72 0.64
CA PHE A 34 1.03 13.92 -0.08
C PHE A 34 1.77 12.97 0.85
N ASP A 35 2.30 13.46 1.98
CA ASP A 35 3.02 12.66 2.97
C ASP A 35 2.19 11.49 3.54
N LEU A 36 0.90 11.73 3.80
CA LEU A 36 -0.03 10.70 4.29
C LEU A 36 -0.32 9.64 3.24
N SER A 37 -0.57 10.07 2.00
CA SER A 37 -0.87 9.17 0.87
C SER A 37 0.35 8.47 0.28
N TYR A 38 1.57 8.91 0.63
CA TYR A 38 2.79 8.51 -0.07
C TYR A 38 3.01 6.99 -0.08
N LEU A 39 2.78 6.32 1.05
CA LEU A 39 3.05 4.88 1.18
C LEU A 39 2.14 4.03 0.28
N GLU A 40 0.86 4.43 0.16
CA GLU A 40 -0.12 3.76 -0.67
C GLU A 40 0.12 4.07 -2.16
N ALA A 41 0.45 5.33 -2.48
CA ALA A 41 0.69 5.78 -3.85
C ALA A 41 2.12 5.48 -4.37
N ARG A 42 3.03 4.99 -3.51
CA ARG A 42 4.46 4.80 -3.81
C ARG A 42 4.71 4.01 -5.08
N ASP A 43 3.97 2.94 -5.30
CA ASP A 43 4.12 2.09 -6.48
C ASP A 43 3.78 2.85 -7.76
N GLY A 44 2.78 3.73 -7.72
CA GLY A 44 2.46 4.64 -8.82
C GLY A 44 3.60 5.63 -9.09
N TYR A 45 4.22 6.19 -8.05
CA TYR A 45 5.37 7.09 -8.20
C TYR A 45 6.60 6.36 -8.75
N LEU A 46 6.87 5.14 -8.32
CA LEU A 46 7.95 4.31 -8.85
C LEU A 46 7.74 3.95 -10.31
N TRP A 47 6.51 3.57 -10.68
CA TRP A 47 6.15 3.28 -12.06
C TRP A 47 6.34 4.51 -12.95
N LEU A 48 5.93 5.69 -12.46
CA LEU A 48 6.13 6.95 -13.17
C LEU A 48 7.61 7.26 -13.33
N ASP A 49 8.42 7.16 -12.27
CA ASP A 49 9.87 7.40 -12.32
C ASP A 49 10.55 6.49 -13.35
N LEU A 50 10.27 5.19 -13.29
CA LEU A 50 10.80 4.21 -14.23
C LEU A 50 10.48 4.58 -15.69
N ASN A 51 9.24 4.98 -15.97
CA ASN A 51 8.83 5.37 -17.32
C ASN A 51 9.43 6.69 -17.78
N LEU A 52 9.59 7.65 -16.87
CA LEU A 52 10.21 8.95 -17.18
C LEU A 52 11.73 8.82 -17.42
N GLN A 53 12.41 7.87 -16.78
CA GLN A 53 13.84 7.63 -17.00
C GLN A 53 14.16 7.19 -18.44
N HIS A 54 13.19 6.63 -19.18
CA HIS A 54 13.38 6.34 -20.60
C HIS A 54 13.50 7.60 -21.46
N LEU A 55 12.85 8.70 -21.06
CA LEU A 55 12.76 9.95 -21.82
C LEU A 55 13.98 10.86 -21.66
N GLN A 56 14.77 10.69 -20.59
CA GLN A 56 15.99 11.48 -20.35
C GLN A 56 17.26 10.65 -20.61
N PRO A 57 18.25 11.17 -21.36
CA PRO A 57 19.55 10.54 -21.46
C PRO A 57 20.26 10.62 -20.10
N SER A 58 20.36 9.48 -19.41
CA SER A 58 21.08 9.40 -18.14
C SER A 58 22.58 9.36 -18.36
N ARG A 59 23.37 9.85 -17.39
CA ARG A 59 24.83 9.74 -17.41
C ARG A 59 25.30 8.28 -17.58
N LYS A 60 24.55 7.35 -16.98
CA LYS A 60 24.73 5.90 -17.15
C LYS A 60 24.59 5.47 -18.62
N LYS A 61 23.55 5.94 -19.34
CA LYS A 61 23.38 5.65 -20.77
C LYS A 61 24.52 6.21 -21.62
N GLN A 62 24.95 7.44 -21.35
CA GLN A 62 26.09 8.06 -22.06
C GLN A 62 27.39 7.29 -21.83
N TYR A 63 27.67 6.90 -20.59
CA TYR A 63 28.82 6.07 -20.25
C TYR A 63 28.81 4.72 -20.99
N LEU A 64 27.67 4.03 -21.01
CA LEU A 64 27.54 2.77 -21.74
C LEU A 64 27.72 2.97 -23.26
N ALA A 65 27.21 4.07 -23.82
CA ALA A 65 27.40 4.42 -25.23
C ALA A 65 28.88 4.71 -25.56
N ASN A 66 29.62 5.35 -24.66
CA ASN A 66 31.07 5.55 -24.82
C ASN A 66 31.80 4.20 -24.84
N VAL A 67 31.43 3.25 -23.98
CA VAL A 67 31.99 1.89 -23.99
C VAL A 67 31.64 1.14 -25.29
N ASP A 68 30.41 1.28 -25.80
CA ASP A 68 30.02 0.73 -27.10
C ASP A 68 30.87 1.31 -28.25
N ALA A 69 31.07 2.62 -28.25
CA ALA A 69 31.91 3.30 -29.23
C ALA A 69 33.37 2.80 -29.14
N LEU A 70 33.91 2.63 -27.92
CA LEU A 70 35.25 2.06 -27.72
C LEU A 70 35.33 0.64 -28.30
N GLN A 71 34.34 -0.21 -28.02
CA GLN A 71 34.30 -1.56 -28.56
C GLN A 71 34.29 -1.59 -30.10
N GLN A 72 33.54 -0.69 -30.73
CA GLN A 72 33.51 -0.57 -32.19
C GLN A 72 34.86 -0.11 -32.76
N VAL A 73 35.47 0.92 -32.17
CA VAL A 73 36.77 1.44 -32.58
C VAL A 73 37.87 0.38 -32.41
N LEU A 74 37.87 -0.36 -31.30
CA LEU A 74 38.85 -1.44 -31.08
C LEU A 74 38.72 -2.57 -32.09
N LYS A 75 37.48 -2.90 -32.52
CA LYS A 75 37.24 -3.90 -33.56
C LYS A 75 37.69 -3.46 -34.96
N GLN A 76 37.62 -2.16 -35.26
CA GLN A 76 37.89 -1.62 -36.60
C GLN A 76 39.32 -1.11 -36.77
N GLU A 77 39.82 -0.34 -35.80
CA GLU A 77 41.08 0.41 -35.87
C GLU A 77 42.12 -0.11 -34.86
N GLY A 78 41.73 -0.95 -33.91
CA GLY A 78 42.62 -1.47 -32.87
C GLY A 78 42.95 -0.46 -31.76
N LEU A 79 43.76 -0.94 -30.80
CA LEU A 79 44.10 -0.22 -29.57
C LEU A 79 45.07 0.97 -29.79
N ASP A 80 45.79 0.98 -30.91
CA ASP A 80 46.76 2.02 -31.26
C ASP A 80 46.11 3.27 -31.89
N SER A 81 44.81 3.21 -32.19
CA SER A 81 44.10 4.36 -32.75
C SER A 81 44.02 5.53 -31.75
N ALA A 82 44.17 6.74 -32.28
CA ALA A 82 43.99 7.97 -31.49
C ALA A 82 42.58 8.05 -30.89
N LYS A 83 41.57 7.53 -31.62
CA LYS A 83 40.18 7.43 -31.13
C LYS A 83 40.05 6.48 -29.94
N ALA A 84 40.66 5.29 -29.97
CA ALA A 84 40.64 4.36 -28.83
C ALA A 84 41.28 5.00 -27.61
N THR A 85 42.43 5.67 -27.77
CA THR A 85 43.11 6.38 -26.68
C THR A 85 42.22 7.47 -26.08
N SER A 86 41.58 8.29 -26.93
CA SER A 86 40.65 9.32 -26.48
C SER A 86 39.44 8.74 -25.75
N LEU A 87 38.84 7.66 -26.27
CA LEU A 87 37.67 7.02 -25.66
C LEU A 87 38.01 6.37 -24.32
N LEU A 88 39.15 5.67 -24.20
CA LEU A 88 39.64 5.13 -22.93
C LEU A 88 39.79 6.25 -21.88
N GLN A 89 40.36 7.39 -22.26
CA GLN A 89 40.50 8.53 -21.35
C GLN A 89 39.13 9.08 -20.90
N VAL A 90 38.18 9.25 -21.83
CA VAL A 90 36.81 9.71 -21.52
C VAL A 90 36.10 8.73 -20.59
N ILE A 91 36.12 7.43 -20.91
CA ILE A 91 35.48 6.38 -20.10
C ILE A 91 36.12 6.30 -18.71
N ARG A 92 37.44 6.48 -18.61
CA ARG A 92 38.16 6.52 -17.33
C ARG A 92 37.67 7.67 -16.45
N GLN A 93 37.57 8.88 -17.01
CA GLN A 93 37.07 10.06 -16.30
C GLN A 93 35.60 9.90 -15.91
N ASP A 94 34.77 9.43 -16.83
CA ASP A 94 33.34 9.20 -16.59
C ASP A 94 33.12 8.11 -15.52
N SER A 95 33.95 7.07 -15.49
CA SER A 95 33.90 6.03 -14.46
C SER A 95 34.09 6.61 -13.07
N VAL A 96 35.13 7.44 -12.88
CA VAL A 96 35.37 8.10 -11.58
C VAL A 96 34.18 8.99 -11.22
N ARG A 97 33.68 9.79 -12.17
CA ARG A 97 32.56 10.69 -11.93
C ARG A 97 31.26 9.96 -11.56
N ILE A 98 30.94 8.86 -12.26
CA ILE A 98 29.68 8.12 -12.12
C ILE A 98 29.68 7.17 -10.93
N PHE A 99 30.85 6.70 -10.48
CA PHE A 99 30.94 5.73 -9.38
C PHE A 99 31.48 6.32 -8.07
N LEU A 100 32.18 7.47 -8.09
CA LEU A 100 32.80 8.08 -6.90
C LEU A 100 32.28 9.49 -6.62
N ASP A 101 32.43 10.43 -7.54
CA ASP A 101 32.24 11.87 -7.23
C ASP A 101 30.76 12.26 -7.04
N ASN A 102 29.89 11.77 -7.93
CA ASN A 102 28.45 11.99 -7.82
C ASN A 102 27.73 10.73 -8.32
N PRO A 103 27.69 9.68 -7.48
CA PRO A 103 27.24 8.37 -7.90
C PRO A 103 25.80 8.44 -8.39
N SER A 104 25.56 7.97 -9.62
CA SER A 104 24.22 7.91 -10.20
C SER A 104 23.42 6.70 -9.68
N PHE A 105 23.66 6.33 -8.43
CA PHE A 105 23.13 5.17 -7.72
C PHE A 105 22.46 5.66 -6.44
N GLN A 106 21.26 5.18 -6.20
CA GLN A 106 20.41 5.57 -5.09
C GLN A 106 20.60 4.66 -3.87
N VAL A 107 21.03 3.41 -4.08
CA VAL A 107 21.31 2.46 -2.98
C VAL A 107 22.80 2.46 -2.65
N ILE A 108 23.18 3.20 -1.61
CA ILE A 108 24.58 3.41 -1.20
C ILE A 108 25.06 2.34 -0.19
N ASN A 109 24.17 1.48 0.29
CA ASN A 109 24.54 0.45 1.26
C ASN A 109 25.45 -0.64 0.65
N LYS A 110 26.04 -1.49 1.50
CA LYS A 110 26.98 -2.56 1.10
C LYS A 110 26.38 -3.58 0.11
N ASN A 111 25.06 -3.62 -0.01
CA ASN A 111 24.33 -4.57 -0.84
C ASN A 111 23.83 -3.95 -2.15
N GLY A 112 23.97 -2.64 -2.34
CA GLY A 112 23.59 -1.91 -3.54
C GLY A 112 24.41 -2.28 -4.78
N THR A 113 23.93 -1.86 -5.96
CA THR A 113 24.62 -2.18 -7.23
C THR A 113 25.98 -1.52 -7.34
N LEU A 114 26.15 -0.31 -6.79
CA LEU A 114 27.44 0.36 -6.74
C LEU A 114 28.48 -0.46 -5.95
N SER A 115 28.12 -0.99 -4.79
CA SER A 115 28.99 -1.83 -3.96
C SER A 115 29.41 -3.10 -4.70
N GLU A 116 28.51 -3.67 -5.50
CA GLU A 116 28.80 -4.81 -6.38
C GLU A 116 29.82 -4.45 -7.48
N ILE A 117 29.59 -3.33 -8.18
CA ILE A 117 30.51 -2.80 -9.20
C ILE A 117 31.90 -2.59 -8.58
N GLN A 118 31.95 -1.93 -7.42
CA GLN A 118 33.20 -1.70 -6.68
C GLN A 118 33.95 -3.00 -6.39
N ARG A 119 33.23 -4.05 -5.98
CA ARG A 119 33.84 -5.34 -5.69
C ARG A 119 34.39 -5.99 -6.97
N ARG A 120 33.61 -6.01 -8.05
CA ARG A 120 33.99 -6.65 -9.32
C ARG A 120 35.23 -6.01 -9.96
N PHE A 121 35.29 -4.67 -10.02
CA PHE A 121 36.46 -3.99 -10.57
C PHE A 121 37.72 -4.15 -9.71
N ARG A 122 37.58 -4.06 -8.38
CA ARG A 122 38.71 -4.30 -7.46
C ARG A 122 39.26 -5.72 -7.58
N GLN A 123 38.37 -6.72 -7.69
CA GLN A 123 38.76 -8.11 -7.90
C GLN A 123 39.42 -8.34 -9.26
N GLN A 124 38.88 -7.73 -10.33
CA GLN A 124 39.42 -7.87 -11.68
C GLN A 124 40.85 -7.32 -11.79
N VAL A 125 41.11 -6.15 -11.20
CA VAL A 125 42.42 -5.49 -11.28
C VAL A 125 43.38 -5.97 -10.18
N GLY A 126 42.86 -6.51 -9.08
CA GLY A 126 43.66 -6.92 -7.92
C GLY A 126 44.06 -5.76 -6.99
N LEU A 127 43.32 -4.64 -7.01
CA LEU A 127 43.59 -3.45 -6.19
C LEU A 127 42.53 -3.26 -5.09
N LYS A 128 42.96 -2.82 -3.91
CA LYS A 128 42.05 -2.50 -2.79
C LYS A 128 41.33 -1.17 -2.97
N ASP A 129 42.01 -0.18 -3.53
CA ASP A 129 41.46 1.14 -3.80
C ASP A 129 40.62 1.12 -5.08
N PHE A 130 39.36 1.56 -4.97
CA PHE A 130 38.42 1.48 -6.10
C PHE A 130 38.71 2.52 -7.18
N LYS A 131 39.17 3.73 -6.80
CA LYS A 131 39.50 4.77 -7.78
C LYS A 131 40.68 4.32 -8.65
N GLN A 132 41.74 3.84 -8.02
CA GLN A 132 42.90 3.28 -8.71
C GLN A 132 42.50 2.06 -9.55
N ALA A 133 41.60 1.20 -9.06
CA ALA A 133 41.10 0.07 -9.85
C ALA A 133 40.39 0.54 -11.14
N LEU A 134 39.51 1.54 -11.07
CA LEU A 134 38.84 2.10 -12.25
C LEU A 134 39.84 2.76 -13.22
N GLU A 135 40.75 3.57 -12.69
CA GLU A 135 41.76 4.28 -13.49
C GLU A 135 42.72 3.31 -14.17
N THR A 136 43.10 2.24 -13.48
CA THR A 136 43.96 1.17 -14.02
C THR A 136 43.22 0.33 -15.04
N PHE A 137 41.98 -0.10 -14.75
CA PHE A 137 41.19 -0.95 -15.64
C PHE A 137 41.04 -0.30 -17.02
N TRP A 138 40.61 0.97 -17.07
CA TRP A 138 40.41 1.71 -18.32
C TRP A 138 41.69 2.33 -18.89
N SER A 139 42.87 1.90 -18.44
CA SER A 139 44.14 2.33 -19.02
C SER A 139 44.50 1.53 -20.28
N ARG A 140 45.23 2.16 -21.20
CA ARG A 140 45.73 1.48 -22.39
C ARG A 140 46.69 0.36 -22.00
N GLU A 141 47.57 0.61 -21.03
CA GLU A 141 48.56 -0.34 -20.54
C GLU A 141 47.91 -1.63 -20.03
N TYR A 142 46.79 -1.50 -19.31
CA TYR A 142 46.05 -2.65 -18.80
C TYR A 142 45.39 -3.46 -19.92
N PHE A 143 44.79 -2.78 -20.90
CA PHE A 143 44.19 -3.40 -22.10
C PHE A 143 45.24 -4.08 -23.00
N VAL A 144 46.44 -3.52 -23.12
CA VAL A 144 47.57 -4.17 -23.82
C VAL A 144 47.98 -5.44 -23.09
N LYS A 145 48.19 -5.34 -21.76
CA LYS A 145 48.74 -6.44 -20.96
C LYS A 145 47.80 -7.63 -20.81
N HIS A 146 46.49 -7.39 -20.71
CA HIS A 146 45.48 -8.42 -20.40
C HIS A 146 44.48 -8.66 -21.53
N GLY A 147 44.75 -8.15 -22.74
CA GLY A 147 43.88 -8.32 -23.89
C GLY A 147 42.59 -7.49 -23.81
N TRP A 148 42.40 -6.57 -24.76
CA TRP A 148 41.22 -5.70 -24.76
C TRP A 148 39.89 -6.47 -24.93
N GLN A 149 39.89 -7.62 -25.63
CA GLN A 149 38.70 -8.47 -25.78
C GLN A 149 38.23 -9.01 -24.43
N GLU A 150 39.14 -9.60 -23.65
CA GLU A 150 38.82 -10.17 -22.33
C GLU A 150 38.33 -9.09 -21.36
N GLN A 151 38.92 -7.89 -21.41
CA GLN A 151 38.49 -6.79 -20.53
C GLN A 151 37.11 -6.24 -20.90
N LEU A 152 36.80 -6.12 -22.20
CA LEU A 152 35.45 -5.75 -22.63
C LEU A 152 34.43 -6.86 -22.35
N GLU A 153 34.82 -8.13 -22.48
CA GLU A 153 33.96 -9.27 -22.11
C GLU A 153 33.65 -9.25 -20.61
N PHE A 154 34.67 -9.05 -19.75
CA PHE A 154 34.47 -8.82 -18.32
C PHE A 154 33.48 -7.67 -18.09
N PHE A 155 33.68 -6.52 -18.73
CA PHE A 155 32.78 -5.39 -18.54
C PHE A 155 31.34 -5.73 -18.95
N ASN A 156 31.16 -6.33 -20.14
CA ASN A 156 29.85 -6.65 -20.69
C ASN A 156 29.11 -7.71 -19.85
N LEU A 157 29.81 -8.74 -19.38
CA LEU A 157 29.20 -9.81 -18.59
C LEU A 157 29.03 -9.44 -17.12
N LYS A 158 30.00 -8.73 -16.53
CA LYS A 158 30.09 -8.55 -15.07
C LYS A 158 29.79 -7.13 -14.60
N ALA A 159 29.85 -6.09 -15.44
CA ALA A 159 29.60 -4.72 -14.97
C ALA A 159 28.41 -4.05 -15.65
N ARG A 160 28.25 -4.20 -16.97
CA ARG A 160 27.26 -3.49 -17.79
C ARG A 160 25.85 -3.59 -17.23
N HIS A 161 25.38 -4.80 -16.91
CA HIS A 161 24.02 -5.01 -16.41
C HIS A 161 23.76 -4.32 -15.06
N LEU A 162 24.78 -4.16 -14.22
CA LEU A 162 24.69 -3.44 -12.94
C LEU A 162 24.60 -1.92 -13.17
N VAL A 163 25.31 -1.41 -14.18
CA VAL A 163 25.28 0.01 -14.52
C VAL A 163 23.91 0.40 -15.09
N SER A 164 23.30 -0.47 -15.90
CA SER A 164 21.97 -0.25 -16.48
C SER A 164 20.81 -0.60 -15.54
N MET A 165 21.08 -1.23 -14.40
CA MET A 165 20.04 -1.63 -13.46
C MET A 165 19.35 -0.39 -12.86
N TYR A 166 18.03 -0.41 -12.87
CA TYR A 166 17.20 0.57 -12.20
C TYR A 166 17.13 0.24 -10.71
N GLU A 167 17.36 1.24 -9.86
CA GLU A 167 17.23 1.12 -8.41
C GLU A 167 15.92 1.79 -7.98
N PRO A 168 14.96 1.05 -7.39
CA PRO A 168 13.60 1.52 -7.11
C PRO A 168 13.52 2.39 -5.85
N VAL A 169 14.29 3.47 -5.84
CA VAL A 169 14.33 4.45 -4.75
C VAL A 169 13.80 5.77 -5.27
N LEU A 170 13.00 6.43 -4.43
CA LEU A 170 12.52 7.79 -4.64
C LEU A 170 13.17 8.69 -3.61
N GLY A 171 13.38 9.97 -3.94
CA GLY A 171 13.99 10.93 -2.99
C GLY A 171 13.24 11.02 -1.65
N TYR A 172 11.91 10.85 -1.69
CA TYR A 172 11.06 10.90 -0.49
C TYR A 172 11.12 9.61 0.36
N ASP A 173 11.64 8.50 -0.16
CA ASP A 173 11.83 7.25 0.60
C ASP A 173 12.71 7.47 1.82
N SER A 174 13.71 8.35 1.72
CA SER A 174 14.57 8.73 2.84
C SER A 174 13.79 9.37 4.00
N ILE A 175 12.71 10.10 3.71
CA ILE A 175 11.85 10.71 4.73
C ILE A 175 11.02 9.64 5.44
N LYS A 176 10.51 8.65 4.69
CA LYS A 176 9.74 7.53 5.23
C LYS A 176 10.59 6.36 5.74
N GLY A 177 11.92 6.47 5.66
CA GLY A 177 12.85 5.41 6.09
C GLY A 177 12.69 4.13 5.29
N ILE A 178 12.44 4.26 3.99
CA ILE A 178 12.21 3.14 3.06
C ILE A 178 13.51 2.80 2.35
N GLU A 179 13.79 1.50 2.22
CA GLU A 179 14.87 0.97 1.41
C GLU A 179 14.39 -0.22 0.58
N PRO A 180 14.97 -0.45 -0.62
CA PRO A 180 14.67 -1.64 -1.42
C PRO A 180 14.93 -2.93 -0.65
N TYR A 181 14.09 -3.92 -0.89
CA TYR A 181 14.23 -5.20 -0.20
C TYR A 181 15.42 -5.99 -0.76
N ILE A 182 16.38 -6.35 0.10
CA ILE A 182 17.70 -6.85 -0.31
C ILE A 182 17.57 -8.14 -1.15
N ASP A 183 16.71 -9.07 -0.75
CA ASP A 183 16.64 -10.37 -1.41
C ASP A 183 15.94 -10.31 -2.79
N THR A 184 14.98 -9.41 -2.97
CA THR A 184 14.35 -9.20 -4.29
C THR A 184 15.30 -8.46 -5.23
N GLU A 185 16.11 -7.52 -4.73
CA GLU A 185 17.18 -6.89 -5.49
C GLU A 185 18.27 -7.89 -5.91
N LEU A 186 18.64 -8.82 -5.02
CA LEU A 186 19.57 -9.91 -5.34
C LEU A 186 19.00 -10.80 -6.45
N TYR A 187 17.71 -11.15 -6.37
CA TYR A 187 17.01 -11.93 -7.38
C TYR A 187 17.08 -11.23 -8.75
N LEU A 188 16.71 -9.96 -8.81
CA LEU A 188 16.72 -9.17 -10.03
C LEU A 188 18.13 -9.04 -10.62
N ARG A 189 19.15 -8.90 -9.78
CA ARG A 189 20.55 -8.88 -10.20
C ARG A 189 20.97 -10.19 -10.85
N LYS A 190 20.55 -11.33 -10.31
CA LYS A 190 20.82 -12.66 -10.89
C LYS A 190 20.12 -12.86 -12.23
N VAL A 191 18.88 -12.36 -12.38
CA VAL A 191 18.19 -12.34 -13.68
C VAL A 191 18.95 -11.47 -14.70
N ALA A 192 19.44 -10.30 -14.28
CA ALA A 192 20.23 -9.42 -15.13
C ALA A 192 21.58 -10.04 -15.53
N GLU A 193 22.23 -10.79 -14.64
CA GLU A 193 23.45 -11.55 -14.95
C GLU A 193 23.17 -12.67 -15.96
N LEU A 194 22.10 -13.44 -15.78
CA LEU A 194 21.67 -14.46 -16.75
C LEU A 194 21.41 -13.85 -18.12
N ARG A 195 20.68 -12.73 -18.19
CA ARG A 195 20.43 -12.02 -19.44
C ARG A 195 21.72 -11.62 -20.15
N ALA A 196 22.68 -11.06 -19.42
CA ALA A 196 23.96 -10.64 -20.00
C ALA A 196 24.73 -11.83 -20.61
N VAL A 197 24.73 -13.00 -19.96
CA VAL A 197 25.35 -14.22 -20.49
C VAL A 197 24.60 -14.71 -21.74
N LEU A 198 23.27 -14.74 -21.71
CA LEU A 198 22.45 -15.19 -22.83
C LEU A 198 22.60 -14.29 -24.06
N GLU A 199 22.67 -12.98 -23.88
CA GLU A 199 22.84 -12.00 -24.96
C GLU A 199 24.22 -12.11 -25.62
N LEU A 200 25.27 -12.40 -24.84
CA LEU A 200 26.64 -12.45 -25.38
C LEU A 200 27.03 -13.82 -25.92
N HIS A 201 26.71 -14.90 -25.18
CA HIS A 201 27.19 -16.26 -25.47
C HIS A 201 26.07 -17.24 -25.86
N GLY A 202 24.81 -16.82 -25.77
CA GLY A 202 23.66 -17.67 -26.05
C GLY A 202 23.37 -18.71 -24.96
N LEU A 203 22.37 -19.54 -25.23
CA LEU A 203 21.82 -20.52 -24.28
C LEU A 203 22.82 -21.63 -23.90
N ASN A 204 23.75 -21.97 -24.80
CA ASN A 204 24.71 -23.07 -24.61
C ASN A 204 25.92 -22.69 -23.74
N ALA A 205 25.99 -21.46 -23.23
CA ALA A 205 27.10 -21.02 -22.39
C ALA A 205 27.16 -21.81 -21.07
N ARG A 206 28.37 -22.15 -20.63
CA ARG A 206 28.60 -22.97 -19.42
C ARG A 206 28.04 -22.34 -18.14
N GLU A 207 27.91 -21.01 -18.11
CA GLU A 207 27.41 -20.23 -16.98
C GLU A 207 25.88 -20.26 -16.85
N VAL A 208 25.14 -20.59 -17.92
CA VAL A 208 23.67 -20.51 -17.96
C VAL A 208 23.02 -21.50 -16.99
N ASN A 209 23.41 -22.77 -17.02
CA ASN A 209 22.82 -23.79 -16.16
C ASN A 209 23.02 -23.51 -14.66
N PRO A 210 24.23 -23.11 -14.19
CA PRO A 210 24.43 -22.62 -12.83
C PRO A 210 23.54 -21.42 -12.47
N LEU A 211 23.42 -20.41 -13.35
CA LEU A 211 22.59 -19.23 -13.07
C LEU A 211 21.10 -19.56 -13.00
N LEU A 212 20.62 -20.46 -13.86
CA LEU A 212 19.27 -21.00 -13.79
C LEU A 212 19.04 -21.78 -12.48
N ALA A 213 20.04 -22.52 -11.99
CA ALA A 213 19.96 -23.20 -10.70
C ALA A 213 19.89 -22.23 -9.52
N ASP A 214 20.72 -21.20 -9.51
CA ASP A 214 20.68 -20.11 -8.51
C ASP A 214 19.29 -19.46 -8.48
N LEU A 215 18.68 -19.19 -9.65
CA LEU A 215 17.35 -18.58 -9.73
C LEU A 215 16.25 -19.50 -9.21
N ARG A 216 16.36 -20.82 -9.40
CA ARG A 216 15.43 -21.79 -8.80
C ARG A 216 15.56 -21.84 -7.28
N ASP A 217 16.77 -21.79 -6.74
CA ASP A 217 17.02 -21.74 -5.29
C ASP A 217 16.47 -20.42 -4.69
N LEU A 218 16.80 -19.29 -5.32
CA LEU A 218 16.27 -17.99 -4.91
C LEU A 218 14.75 -17.92 -4.98
N SER A 219 14.13 -18.56 -5.97
CA SER A 219 12.67 -18.66 -6.07
C SER A 219 12.05 -19.49 -4.96
N THR A 220 12.72 -20.57 -4.56
CA THR A 220 12.29 -21.41 -3.43
C THR A 220 12.33 -20.59 -2.14
N LYS A 221 13.46 -19.91 -1.87
CA LYS A 221 13.60 -19.02 -0.70
C LYS A 221 12.59 -17.87 -0.70
N LEU A 222 12.29 -17.30 -1.87
CA LEU A 222 11.30 -16.24 -2.02
C LEU A 222 9.90 -16.68 -1.59
N ILE A 223 9.53 -17.93 -1.88
CA ILE A 223 8.25 -18.52 -1.48
C ILE A 223 8.28 -18.89 0.00
N ASP A 224 9.30 -19.62 0.45
CA ASP A 224 9.37 -20.21 1.78
C ASP A 224 9.53 -19.15 2.88
N ASN A 225 10.38 -18.15 2.65
CA ASN A 225 10.64 -17.07 3.61
C ASN A 225 9.72 -15.86 3.41
N ASN A 226 8.80 -15.92 2.44
CA ASN A 226 7.94 -14.81 2.02
C ASN A 226 8.63 -13.44 2.06
N TYR A 227 9.41 -13.12 1.02
CA TYR A 227 10.17 -11.87 0.94
C TYR A 227 9.30 -10.60 1.02
N PHE A 228 7.98 -10.71 0.94
CA PHE A 228 7.04 -9.59 0.96
C PHE A 228 6.36 -9.41 2.33
N GLU A 229 6.54 -10.33 3.27
CA GLU A 229 5.86 -10.29 4.58
C GLU A 229 6.24 -9.04 5.38
N ARG A 230 7.53 -8.71 5.42
CA ARG A 230 8.06 -7.53 6.14
C ARG A 230 7.54 -6.20 5.59
N SER A 231 7.09 -6.18 4.34
CA SER A 231 6.51 -5.01 3.69
C SER A 231 4.98 -4.94 3.82
N GLN A 232 4.36 -5.94 4.47
CA GLN A 232 2.90 -6.16 4.52
C GLN A 232 2.27 -6.33 3.12
N ARG A 233 3.05 -6.83 2.14
CA ARG A 233 2.62 -7.01 0.75
C ARG A 233 2.45 -8.47 0.35
N ASN A 234 1.87 -9.28 1.24
CA ASN A 234 1.61 -10.71 0.95
C ASN A 234 0.83 -10.92 -0.36
N GLY A 235 -0.08 -10.00 -0.70
CA GLY A 235 -0.80 -10.02 -1.98
C GLY A 235 0.11 -9.90 -3.22
N THR A 236 1.25 -9.20 -3.12
CA THR A 236 2.21 -9.08 -4.23
C THR A 236 2.91 -10.39 -4.52
N LEU A 237 3.26 -11.17 -3.49
CA LEU A 237 3.82 -12.51 -3.68
C LEU A 237 2.79 -13.44 -4.34
N GLU A 238 1.54 -13.40 -3.89
CA GLU A 238 0.47 -14.21 -4.51
C GLU A 238 0.23 -13.83 -5.97
N GLU A 239 0.27 -12.53 -6.30
CA GLU A 239 0.19 -12.06 -7.69
C GLU A 239 1.35 -12.59 -8.54
N ILE A 240 2.59 -12.57 -8.02
CA ILE A 240 3.76 -13.13 -8.71
C ILE A 240 3.57 -14.62 -8.95
N LYS A 241 3.19 -15.39 -7.91
CA LYS A 241 2.94 -16.83 -8.00
C LYS A 241 1.87 -17.12 -9.05
N HIS A 242 0.81 -16.33 -9.05
CA HIS A 242 -0.30 -16.47 -9.98
C HIS A 242 0.10 -16.21 -11.43
N ARG A 243 0.75 -15.08 -11.70
CA ARG A 243 1.24 -14.73 -13.05
C ARG A 243 2.17 -15.81 -13.60
N LEU A 244 3.05 -16.33 -12.75
CA LEU A 244 4.01 -17.36 -13.16
C LEU A 244 3.32 -18.70 -13.43
N LYS A 245 2.40 -19.12 -12.56
CA LYS A 245 1.60 -20.33 -12.77
C LYS A 245 0.83 -20.25 -14.08
N ARG A 246 0.11 -19.14 -14.29
CA ARG A 246 -0.61 -18.88 -15.54
C ARG A 246 0.29 -18.98 -16.77
N HIS A 247 1.49 -18.41 -16.72
CA HIS A 247 2.41 -18.41 -17.86
C HIS A 247 2.96 -19.81 -18.18
N VAL A 248 3.49 -20.50 -17.18
CA VAL A 248 4.14 -21.82 -17.34
C VAL A 248 3.14 -22.92 -17.69
N PHE A 249 1.96 -22.89 -17.08
CA PHE A 249 0.98 -23.97 -17.18
C PHE A 249 -0.12 -23.73 -18.22
N ARG A 250 -0.06 -22.63 -18.97
CA ARG A 250 -1.10 -22.23 -19.92
C ARG A 250 -1.49 -23.33 -20.92
N ASN A 251 -0.49 -24.09 -21.37
CA ASN A 251 -0.61 -25.06 -22.45
C ASN A 251 -0.64 -26.52 -21.95
N ASP A 252 -0.71 -26.73 -20.63
CA ASP A 252 -0.72 -28.07 -20.06
C ASP A 252 -2.17 -28.62 -20.06
N PRO A 253 -2.47 -29.63 -20.90
CA PRO A 253 -3.84 -30.12 -21.10
C PRO A 253 -4.43 -30.80 -19.86
N GLY A 254 -3.59 -31.24 -18.90
CA GLY A 254 -4.03 -31.89 -17.67
C GLY A 254 -4.53 -30.93 -16.59
N ASN A 255 -4.35 -29.62 -16.75
CA ASN A 255 -4.65 -28.65 -15.69
C ASN A 255 -6.12 -28.21 -15.63
N ARG A 256 -6.89 -28.43 -16.70
CA ARG A 256 -8.32 -28.06 -16.76
C ARG A 256 -9.26 -29.22 -16.42
N SER A 257 -8.74 -30.45 -16.31
CA SER A 257 -9.54 -31.64 -16.00
C SER A 257 -10.00 -31.72 -14.55
N GLU A 258 -9.37 -30.97 -13.63
CA GLU A 258 -9.76 -30.91 -12.21
C GLU A 258 -10.85 -29.86 -11.92
N LEU A 259 -11.18 -29.00 -12.89
CA LEU A 259 -12.24 -28.00 -12.74
C LEU A 259 -13.61 -28.68 -12.74
N THR A 260 -14.51 -28.27 -11.85
CA THR A 260 -15.90 -28.73 -11.89
C THR A 260 -16.56 -28.35 -13.23
N PRO A 261 -17.59 -29.07 -13.70
CA PRO A 261 -18.24 -28.77 -14.98
C PRO A 261 -18.73 -27.31 -15.11
N THR A 262 -19.12 -26.70 -13.98
CA THR A 262 -19.50 -25.28 -13.92
C THR A 262 -18.31 -24.35 -14.14
N LEU A 263 -17.15 -24.66 -13.56
CA LEU A 263 -15.93 -23.89 -13.78
C LEU A 263 -15.39 -24.09 -15.20
N GLN A 264 -15.44 -25.30 -15.75
CA GLN A 264 -15.06 -25.55 -17.15
C GLN A 264 -15.90 -24.73 -18.13
N LEU A 265 -17.21 -24.60 -17.89
CA LEU A 265 -18.08 -23.74 -18.69
C LEU A 265 -17.63 -22.28 -18.61
N LEU A 266 -17.38 -21.75 -17.41
CA LEU A 266 -16.98 -20.36 -17.21
C LEU A 266 -15.58 -20.05 -17.76
N ASP A 267 -14.66 -21.03 -17.74
CA ASP A 267 -13.34 -20.96 -18.42
C ASP A 267 -13.52 -20.90 -19.95
N SER A 268 -14.39 -21.75 -20.52
CA SER A 268 -14.63 -21.82 -21.97
C SER A 268 -15.14 -20.51 -22.59
N ILE A 269 -15.82 -19.67 -21.80
CA ILE A 269 -16.35 -18.36 -22.21
C ILE A 269 -15.50 -17.18 -21.69
N GLY A 270 -14.34 -17.44 -21.09
CA GLY A 270 -13.38 -16.43 -20.62
C GLY A 270 -13.80 -15.66 -19.36
N VAL A 271 -14.82 -16.12 -18.64
CA VAL A 271 -15.36 -15.44 -17.44
C VAL A 271 -14.51 -15.74 -16.20
N LEU A 272 -13.97 -16.96 -16.06
CA LEU A 272 -13.10 -17.29 -14.92
C LEU A 272 -11.80 -16.50 -14.92
N ASP A 273 -11.19 -16.33 -16.08
CA ASP A 273 -9.98 -15.52 -16.23
C ASP A 273 -10.18 -14.05 -15.80
N LEU A 274 -11.41 -13.54 -15.93
CA LEU A 274 -11.77 -12.16 -15.60
C LEU A 274 -12.15 -11.98 -14.13
N LEU A 275 -12.90 -12.93 -13.55
CA LEU A 275 -13.56 -12.75 -12.25
C LEU A 275 -12.87 -13.48 -11.10
N ALA A 276 -12.30 -14.66 -11.35
CA ALA A 276 -11.68 -15.49 -10.32
C ALA A 276 -10.52 -16.31 -10.90
N PRO A 277 -9.52 -15.65 -11.49
CA PRO A 277 -8.43 -16.33 -12.17
C PRO A 277 -7.60 -17.19 -11.21
N GLU A 278 -7.58 -16.89 -9.92
CA GLU A 278 -6.91 -17.69 -8.88
C GLU A 278 -7.42 -19.13 -8.79
N LEU A 279 -8.67 -19.39 -9.19
CA LEU A 279 -9.28 -20.72 -9.16
C LEU A 279 -8.77 -21.65 -10.28
N LEU A 280 -8.23 -21.10 -11.37
CA LEU A 280 -7.74 -21.90 -12.50
C LEU A 280 -6.41 -22.60 -12.19
N TRP A 281 -5.67 -22.11 -11.19
CA TRP A 281 -4.32 -22.59 -10.85
C TRP A 281 -4.10 -22.72 -9.34
N SER A 282 -5.19 -22.89 -8.57
CA SER A 282 -5.14 -23.05 -7.11
C SER A 282 -4.43 -24.34 -6.70
N ASN A 283 -4.65 -25.42 -7.46
CA ASN A 283 -4.09 -26.74 -7.18
C ASN A 283 -2.64 -26.88 -7.66
N LEU A 284 -2.16 -25.95 -8.49
CA LEU A 284 -0.82 -25.99 -9.05
C LEU A 284 0.20 -25.40 -8.08
N SER A 285 1.29 -26.13 -7.89
CA SER A 285 2.39 -25.72 -7.03
C SER A 285 3.11 -24.52 -7.64
N SER A 286 3.14 -23.41 -6.89
CA SER A 286 3.90 -22.22 -7.26
C SER A 286 5.40 -22.51 -7.33
N THR A 287 5.92 -23.32 -6.38
CA THR A 287 7.32 -23.75 -6.37
C THR A 287 7.68 -24.52 -7.64
N GLU A 288 6.78 -25.39 -8.11
CA GLU A 288 6.98 -26.10 -9.37
C GLU A 288 6.95 -25.17 -10.58
N ALA A 289 6.05 -24.17 -10.59
CA ALA A 289 6.02 -23.15 -11.64
C ALA A 289 7.36 -22.42 -11.76
N PHE A 290 7.95 -21.98 -10.65
CA PHE A 290 9.26 -21.33 -10.63
C PHE A 290 10.39 -22.26 -11.09
N LYS A 291 10.37 -23.52 -10.66
CA LYS A 291 11.37 -24.52 -11.09
C LYS A 291 11.31 -24.76 -12.59
N ARG A 292 10.11 -24.88 -13.16
CA ARG A 292 9.89 -25.05 -14.61
C ARG A 292 10.25 -23.79 -15.39
N PHE A 293 9.84 -22.61 -14.91
CA PHE A 293 10.15 -21.34 -15.57
C PHE A 293 11.66 -21.15 -15.75
N TRP A 294 12.43 -21.27 -14.66
CA TRP A 294 13.89 -21.16 -14.69
C TRP A 294 14.58 -22.46 -15.09
N SER A 295 13.97 -23.30 -15.92
CA SER A 295 14.58 -24.53 -16.41
C SER A 295 15.19 -24.31 -17.80
N TYR A 296 16.28 -25.03 -18.07
CA TYR A 296 16.89 -25.02 -19.40
C TYR A 296 15.91 -25.47 -20.50
N PRO A 297 15.11 -26.54 -20.31
CA PRO A 297 14.10 -26.94 -21.29
C PRO A 297 13.08 -25.83 -21.61
N ASN A 298 12.64 -25.05 -20.61
CA ASN A 298 11.70 -23.94 -20.83
C ASN A 298 12.33 -22.84 -21.70
N PHE A 299 13.57 -22.46 -21.38
CA PHE A 299 14.32 -21.45 -22.13
C PHE A 299 14.67 -21.91 -23.56
N GLN A 300 14.83 -23.22 -23.79
CA GLN A 300 15.03 -23.78 -25.11
C GLN A 300 13.72 -23.84 -25.92
N ALA A 301 12.61 -24.27 -25.31
CA ALA A 301 11.34 -24.49 -26.00
C ALA A 301 10.57 -23.19 -26.30
N GLY A 302 10.45 -22.29 -25.32
CA GLY A 302 9.76 -21.01 -25.45
C GLY A 302 10.61 -19.88 -26.05
N GLY A 303 11.92 -20.11 -26.15
CA GLY A 303 12.92 -19.09 -26.46
C GLY A 303 13.18 -18.20 -25.25
N TRP A 304 14.45 -18.11 -24.85
CA TRP A 304 14.85 -17.37 -23.65
C TRP A 304 14.46 -15.89 -23.68
N GLN A 305 14.39 -15.27 -24.86
CA GLN A 305 13.93 -13.89 -25.01
C GLN A 305 12.47 -13.74 -24.57
N THR A 306 11.59 -14.64 -25.00
CA THR A 306 10.15 -14.61 -24.66
C THR A 306 9.94 -14.72 -23.15
N GLU A 307 10.66 -15.64 -22.51
CA GLU A 307 10.56 -15.89 -21.07
C GLU A 307 11.09 -14.70 -20.26
N LEU A 308 12.23 -14.14 -20.65
CA LEU A 308 12.77 -12.95 -20.00
C LEU A 308 11.92 -11.70 -20.24
N ASP A 309 11.30 -11.54 -21.42
CA ASP A 309 10.37 -10.45 -21.70
C ASP A 309 9.06 -10.58 -20.91
N PHE A 310 8.58 -11.80 -20.68
CA PHE A 310 7.48 -12.04 -19.75
C PHE A 310 7.88 -11.62 -18.34
N PHE A 311 9.05 -12.06 -17.86
CA PHE A 311 9.53 -11.73 -16.52
C PHE A 311 9.63 -10.21 -16.33
N ASP A 312 10.24 -9.50 -17.29
CA ASP A 312 10.38 -8.05 -17.24
C ASP A 312 9.03 -7.35 -17.15
N ARG A 313 8.07 -7.75 -18.00
CA ARG A 313 6.76 -7.10 -18.07
C ARG A 313 5.84 -7.42 -16.91
N GLN A 314 5.88 -8.65 -16.41
CA GLN A 314 4.86 -9.18 -15.50
C GLN A 314 5.36 -9.34 -14.06
N ILE A 315 6.66 -9.56 -13.84
CA ILE A 315 7.20 -9.95 -12.53
C ILE A 315 8.19 -8.90 -12.00
N SER A 316 9.07 -8.37 -12.85
CA SER A 316 10.20 -7.56 -12.41
C SER A 316 9.80 -6.34 -11.58
N PHE A 317 8.72 -5.64 -11.98
CA PHE A 317 8.24 -4.46 -11.26
C PHE A 317 7.70 -4.82 -9.87
N LEU A 318 7.00 -5.95 -9.72
CA LEU A 318 6.48 -6.42 -8.44
C LEU A 318 7.63 -6.74 -7.46
N MET A 319 8.73 -7.29 -7.96
CA MET A 319 9.95 -7.52 -7.16
C MET A 319 10.64 -6.21 -6.77
N ARG A 320 10.73 -5.25 -7.70
CA ARG A 320 11.35 -3.93 -7.50
C ARG A 320 10.56 -3.05 -6.55
N SER A 321 9.23 -3.14 -6.57
CA SER A 321 8.40 -2.33 -5.68
C SER A 321 8.47 -2.81 -4.24
N ASN A 322 9.00 -4.02 -3.99
CA ASN A 322 9.20 -4.53 -2.64
C ASN A 322 10.25 -3.70 -1.88
N TYR A 323 9.92 -3.35 -0.64
CA TYR A 323 10.75 -2.51 0.20
C TYR A 323 10.63 -2.92 1.65
N TYR A 324 11.61 -2.57 2.47
CA TYR A 324 11.45 -2.61 3.92
C TYR A 324 11.49 -1.19 4.47
N ARG A 325 10.75 -0.98 5.56
CA ARG A 325 10.72 0.29 6.27
C ARG A 325 11.44 0.12 7.60
N HIS A 326 12.40 1.00 7.86
CA HIS A 326 13.13 1.03 9.12
C HIS A 326 12.16 1.30 10.28
N VAL A 327 12.46 0.71 11.43
CA VAL A 327 11.75 0.95 12.68
C VAL A 327 12.65 1.78 13.59
N ALA A 328 12.12 2.87 14.14
CA ALA A 328 12.86 3.72 15.06
C ALA A 328 12.92 3.10 16.47
N VAL A 329 13.75 3.67 17.35
CA VAL A 329 13.95 3.21 18.74
C VAL A 329 12.63 3.09 19.53
N ASN A 330 11.60 3.84 19.14
CA ASN A 330 10.26 3.81 19.74
C ASN A 330 9.35 2.69 19.19
N ASN A 331 9.91 1.73 18.46
CA ASN A 331 9.19 0.62 17.81
C ASN A 331 8.10 1.06 16.80
N LYS A 332 8.17 2.30 16.30
CA LYS A 332 7.31 2.81 15.23
C LYS A 332 8.09 2.89 13.92
N PRO A 333 7.41 2.74 12.76
CA PRO A 333 8.04 2.97 11.48
C PRO A 333 8.69 4.36 11.43
N VAL A 334 9.89 4.45 10.88
CA VAL A 334 10.62 5.71 10.74
C VAL A 334 9.77 6.68 9.92
N ASP A 335 9.52 7.86 10.49
CA ASP A 335 8.87 8.95 9.80
C ASP A 335 9.55 10.26 10.16
N ARG A 336 10.20 10.86 9.18
CA ARG A 336 10.97 12.11 9.33
C ARG A 336 10.23 13.30 8.75
N TYR A 337 8.94 13.18 8.41
CA TYR A 337 8.15 14.26 7.83
C TYR A 337 8.17 15.52 8.69
N TRP A 338 8.22 15.37 10.02
CA TRP A 338 8.31 16.49 10.96
C TRP A 338 9.52 17.42 10.69
N LEU A 339 10.63 16.92 10.13
CA LEU A 339 11.78 17.76 9.74
C LEU A 339 11.46 18.64 8.52
N VAL A 340 10.71 18.08 7.57
CA VAL A 340 10.26 18.80 6.37
C VAL A 340 9.20 19.84 6.75
N ASP A 341 8.37 19.53 7.74
CA ASP A 341 7.29 20.37 8.21
C ASP A 341 7.73 21.45 9.21
N LEU A 342 8.86 21.27 9.91
CA LEU A 342 9.35 22.18 10.96
C LEU A 342 9.49 23.64 10.49
N PRO A 343 10.07 23.95 9.31
CA PRO A 343 10.14 25.35 8.82
C PRO A 343 8.76 26.00 8.68
N TRP A 344 7.74 25.23 8.28
CA TRP A 344 6.36 25.70 8.16
C TRP A 344 5.73 25.96 9.52
N VAL A 345 5.93 25.04 10.48
CA VAL A 345 5.47 25.19 11.87
C VAL A 345 6.05 26.45 12.50
N ILE A 346 7.35 26.73 12.30
CA ILE A 346 8.01 27.94 12.79
C ILE A 346 7.39 29.19 12.15
N LEU A 347 7.22 29.18 10.82
CA LEU A 347 6.64 30.30 10.07
C LEU A 347 5.21 30.61 10.53
N PHE A 348 4.35 29.59 10.63
CA PHE A 348 2.96 29.74 11.08
C PHE A 348 2.86 30.07 12.56
N GLY A 349 3.75 29.53 13.39
CA GLY A 349 3.83 29.86 14.81
C GLY A 349 4.17 31.32 15.03
N PHE A 350 5.14 31.84 14.28
CA PHE A 350 5.50 33.26 14.32
C PHE A 350 4.38 34.17 13.82
N GLU A 351 3.69 33.78 12.73
CA GLU A 351 2.54 34.54 12.23
C GLU A 351 1.38 34.58 13.23
N LEU A 352 1.06 33.43 13.85
CA LEU A 352 0.03 33.35 14.86
C LEU A 352 0.41 34.19 16.09
N PHE A 353 1.67 34.14 16.52
CA PHE A 353 2.20 34.92 17.63
C PHE A 353 2.04 36.43 17.39
N ILE A 354 2.46 36.93 16.22
CA ILE A 354 2.28 38.34 15.84
C ILE A 354 0.80 38.72 15.87
N ARG A 355 -0.08 37.90 15.30
CA ARG A 355 -1.51 38.21 15.25
C ARG A 355 -2.16 38.20 16.63
N VAL A 356 -1.79 37.29 17.51
CA VAL A 356 -2.28 37.24 18.90
C VAL A 356 -1.83 38.49 19.67
N ILE A 357 -0.58 38.93 19.52
CA ILE A 357 -0.09 40.18 20.13
C ILE A 357 -0.83 41.40 19.58
N ALA A 358 -1.04 41.46 18.26
CA ALA A 358 -1.79 42.56 17.64
C ALA A 358 -3.23 42.65 18.17
N MET A 359 -3.94 41.51 18.27
CA MET A 359 -5.29 41.45 18.83
C MET A 359 -5.32 41.84 20.32
N ARG A 360 -4.32 41.42 21.11
CA ARG A 360 -4.19 41.84 22.51
C ARG A 360 -4.02 43.36 22.63
N ARG A 361 -3.21 43.97 21.76
CA ARG A 361 -2.95 45.42 21.77
C ARG A 361 -4.13 46.24 21.27
N GLN A 362 -4.80 45.80 20.20
CA GLN A 362 -5.90 46.53 19.56
C GLN A 362 -7.24 46.33 20.28
N GLU A 363 -7.55 45.09 20.69
CA GLU A 363 -8.87 44.71 21.20
C GLU A 363 -8.89 44.41 22.71
N LYS A 364 -7.74 44.50 23.39
CA LYS A 364 -7.58 44.27 24.85
C LYS A 364 -8.11 42.92 25.36
N ILE A 365 -8.20 41.91 24.50
CA ILE A 365 -8.63 40.55 24.86
C ILE A 365 -7.48 39.73 25.48
N SER A 366 -7.82 38.72 26.28
CA SER A 366 -6.84 37.79 26.86
C SER A 366 -6.17 36.94 25.76
N VAL A 367 -4.96 36.44 26.04
CA VAL A 367 -4.20 35.61 25.10
C VAL A 367 -5.00 34.36 24.70
N TRP A 368 -5.63 33.70 25.67
CA TRP A 368 -6.45 32.51 25.43
C TRP A 368 -7.70 32.82 24.60
N ALA A 369 -8.34 33.97 24.79
CA ALA A 369 -9.46 34.39 23.94
C ALA A 369 -9.00 34.69 22.49
N ALA A 370 -7.82 35.29 22.31
CA ALA A 370 -7.25 35.56 20.99
C ALA A 370 -6.88 34.27 20.25
N VAL A 371 -6.27 33.30 20.95
CA VAL A 371 -5.98 31.96 20.41
C VAL A 371 -7.28 31.22 20.09
N GLY A 372 -8.29 31.29 20.97
CA GLY A 372 -9.61 30.67 20.73
C GLY A 372 -10.29 31.19 19.46
N ARG A 373 -10.15 32.48 19.11
CA ARG A 373 -10.66 33.02 17.83
C ARG A 373 -9.91 32.53 16.60
N ARG A 374 -8.71 31.97 16.79
CA ARG A 374 -7.84 31.39 15.77
C ARG A 374 -7.54 29.92 16.05
N TRP A 375 -8.47 29.21 16.69
CA TRP A 375 -8.31 27.80 17.03
C TRP A 375 -7.91 26.95 15.81
N TYR A 376 -8.44 27.26 14.63
CA TYR A 376 -8.13 26.57 13.39
C TYR A 376 -6.66 26.74 12.95
N ASP A 377 -5.97 27.81 13.35
CA ASP A 377 -4.54 27.98 13.04
C ASP A 377 -3.66 27.02 13.87
N LEU A 378 -4.18 26.44 14.96
CA LEU A 378 -3.44 25.46 15.78
C LEU A 378 -3.15 24.16 15.03
N PHE A 379 -3.97 23.78 14.04
CA PHE A 379 -3.71 22.60 13.20
C PHE A 379 -2.43 22.74 12.37
N LEU A 380 -1.99 23.97 12.09
CA LEU A 380 -0.73 24.23 11.38
C LEU A 380 0.49 23.98 12.26
N LEU A 381 0.32 23.97 13.59
CA LEU A 381 1.42 23.84 14.55
C LEU A 381 1.60 22.41 15.05
N LEU A 382 0.53 21.61 15.00
CA LEU A 382 0.51 20.26 15.56
C LEU A 382 0.75 19.23 14.44
N PRO A 383 1.90 18.54 14.40
CA PRO A 383 2.23 17.64 13.30
C PRO A 383 1.33 16.39 13.26
N PHE A 384 0.86 15.92 14.41
CA PHE A 384 -0.06 14.76 14.48
C PHE A 384 -1.50 15.08 14.06
N LEU A 385 -1.84 16.37 13.89
CA LEU A 385 -3.14 16.82 13.37
C LEU A 385 -3.04 17.32 11.93
N ALA A 386 -2.00 16.92 11.19
CA ALA A 386 -1.78 17.32 9.81
C ALA A 386 -3.01 17.16 8.89
N PRO A 387 -3.85 16.10 8.97
CA PRO A 387 -5.07 16.00 8.17
C PRO A 387 -6.06 17.16 8.41
N LEU A 388 -6.10 17.71 9.64
CA LEU A 388 -7.03 18.78 10.02
C LEU A 388 -6.62 20.15 9.45
N ARG A 389 -5.40 20.28 8.89
CA ARG A 389 -4.95 21.52 8.21
C ARG A 389 -5.82 21.91 7.02
N ILE A 390 -6.55 20.94 6.44
CA ILE A 390 -7.54 21.24 5.41
C ILE A 390 -8.61 22.22 5.89
N ILE A 391 -9.00 22.13 7.17
CA ILE A 391 -9.95 23.05 7.78
C ILE A 391 -9.34 24.46 7.83
N THR A 392 -8.07 24.57 8.24
CA THR A 392 -7.34 25.84 8.25
C THR A 392 -7.22 26.45 6.86
N ALA A 393 -6.88 25.64 5.85
CA ALA A 393 -6.75 26.06 4.47
C ALA A 393 -8.08 26.60 3.93
N LEU A 394 -9.17 25.87 4.13
CA LEU A 394 -10.51 26.29 3.70
C LEU A 394 -10.93 27.62 4.35
N ILE A 395 -10.74 27.75 5.67
CA ILE A 395 -11.09 28.98 6.40
C ILE A 395 -10.23 30.16 5.94
N ARG A 396 -8.91 29.97 5.72
CA ARG A 396 -8.01 31.03 5.27
C ARG A 396 -8.28 31.45 3.82
N LEU A 397 -8.65 30.52 2.93
CA LEU A 397 -9.05 30.82 1.56
C LEU A 397 -10.35 31.65 1.50
N ASP A 398 -11.33 31.34 2.35
CA ASP A 398 -12.57 32.12 2.49
C ASP A 398 -12.27 33.54 2.98
N ARG A 399 -11.42 33.67 4.01
CA ARG A 399 -11.06 34.97 4.59
C ARG A 399 -10.21 35.83 3.66
N ALA A 400 -9.45 35.22 2.75
CA ALA A 400 -8.59 35.90 1.78
C ALA A 400 -9.33 36.27 0.47
N ASP A 401 -10.63 35.96 0.37
CA ASP A 401 -11.44 36.18 -0.82
C ASP A 401 -10.84 35.53 -2.08
N LEU A 402 -10.25 34.34 -1.89
CA LEU A 402 -9.71 33.51 -2.97
C LEU A 402 -10.70 32.42 -3.38
N VAL A 403 -11.47 31.90 -2.41
CA VAL A 403 -12.51 30.89 -2.64
C VAL A 403 -13.72 31.26 -1.79
N SER A 404 -14.88 31.49 -2.41
CA SER A 404 -16.11 31.75 -1.65
C SER A 404 -16.65 30.43 -1.07
N LEU A 405 -16.59 30.23 0.24
CA LEU A 405 -17.25 29.07 0.87
C LEU A 405 -18.78 29.20 0.87
N ALA A 406 -19.37 30.27 0.31
CA ALA A 406 -20.82 30.44 0.22
C ALA A 406 -21.53 29.20 -0.36
N LYS A 407 -20.97 28.54 -1.38
CA LYS A 407 -21.53 27.31 -1.99
C LYS A 407 -21.35 26.06 -1.11
N ILE A 408 -20.20 25.92 -0.46
CA ILE A 408 -19.88 24.80 0.44
C ILE A 408 -20.64 24.93 1.77
N ARG A 409 -20.88 26.16 2.25
CA ARG A 409 -21.65 26.46 3.46
C ARG A 409 -23.13 26.13 3.29
N THR A 410 -23.68 26.25 2.07
CA THR A 410 -25.02 25.73 1.74
C THR A 410 -25.05 24.20 1.80
N PHE A 411 -24.01 23.52 1.30
CA PHE A 411 -23.87 22.07 1.37
C PHE A 411 -23.71 21.54 2.81
N LEU A 412 -22.87 22.18 3.64
CA LEU A 412 -22.67 21.83 5.05
C LEU A 412 -23.87 22.20 5.95
N ARG A 413 -24.62 23.26 5.63
CA ARG A 413 -25.87 23.61 6.33
C ARG A 413 -26.99 22.58 6.08
N LEU A 414 -27.00 21.90 4.95
CA LEU A 414 -28.01 20.90 4.61
C LEU A 414 -27.66 19.48 5.11
N GLY A 415 -26.37 19.17 5.32
CA GLY A 415 -25.94 17.81 5.75
C GLY A 415 -25.58 17.64 7.23
N LEU A 416 -25.19 18.70 7.94
CA LEU A 416 -24.76 18.60 9.35
C LEU A 416 -25.68 19.31 10.34
N VAL A 417 -26.50 20.27 9.91
CA VAL A 417 -27.33 21.04 10.84
C VAL A 417 -28.73 20.43 11.02
N SER A 418 -29.26 19.67 10.04
CA SER A 418 -30.54 18.97 10.25
C SER A 418 -30.42 17.75 11.17
N SER A 419 -29.28 17.05 11.18
CA SER A 419 -29.07 15.87 12.03
C SER A 419 -28.52 16.20 13.43
N PHE A 420 -27.90 17.36 13.65
CA PHE A 420 -27.37 17.75 14.95
C PHE A 420 -28.13 18.88 15.66
N ALA A 421 -29.00 19.65 14.98
CA ALA A 421 -29.72 20.75 15.63
C ALA A 421 -30.97 20.31 16.41
N GLU A 422 -31.49 19.10 16.17
CA GLU A 422 -32.66 18.59 16.87
C GLU A 422 -32.30 17.80 18.14
N GLU A 423 -31.12 17.18 18.20
CA GLU A 423 -30.74 16.22 19.25
C GLU A 423 -29.91 16.79 20.42
N LEU A 424 -29.45 18.03 20.36
CA LEU A 424 -28.82 18.71 21.51
C LEU A 424 -29.78 19.68 22.22
N THR A 425 -31.07 19.35 22.26
CA THR A 425 -32.02 20.01 23.14
C THR A 425 -32.12 19.27 24.47
N GLN A 426 -31.23 19.63 25.40
CA GLN A 426 -31.41 19.82 26.86
C GLN A 426 -32.30 18.84 27.67
N THR A 427 -32.60 17.65 27.15
CA THR A 427 -33.53 16.69 27.77
C THR A 427 -32.93 15.28 27.87
N VAL A 428 -31.87 14.97 27.12
CA VAL A 428 -31.20 13.66 27.15
C VAL A 428 -30.04 13.64 28.16
N VAL A 429 -29.44 14.78 28.51
CA VAL A 429 -28.36 14.82 29.52
C VAL A 429 -28.91 14.71 30.94
N SER A 430 -30.09 15.23 31.28
CA SER A 430 -30.64 15.02 32.63
C SER A 430 -31.24 13.62 32.84
N ARG A 431 -31.88 13.04 31.81
CA ARG A 431 -32.45 11.68 31.91
C ARG A 431 -31.40 10.56 31.87
N ALA A 432 -30.25 10.80 31.24
CA ALA A 432 -29.12 9.87 31.30
C ALA A 432 -28.43 9.90 32.67
N ILE A 433 -28.35 11.07 33.31
CA ILE A 433 -27.75 11.19 34.65
C ILE A 433 -28.69 10.63 35.73
N ASP A 434 -30.00 10.85 35.63
CA ASP A 434 -30.98 10.33 36.61
C ASP A 434 -31.09 8.80 36.59
N ARG A 435 -30.95 8.14 35.43
CA ARG A 435 -30.96 6.66 35.33
C ARG A 435 -29.66 6.00 35.76
N VAL A 436 -28.54 6.73 35.73
CA VAL A 436 -27.27 6.25 36.30
C VAL A 436 -27.21 6.50 37.82
N GLN A 437 -27.82 7.59 38.32
CA GLN A 437 -27.89 7.86 39.76
C GLN A 437 -28.88 6.97 40.53
N THR A 438 -29.99 6.52 39.92
CA THR A 438 -30.94 5.63 40.63
C THR A 438 -30.42 4.20 40.82
N SER A 439 -29.65 3.66 39.87
CA SER A 439 -29.04 2.32 40.01
C SER A 439 -27.85 2.29 40.99
N VAL A 440 -27.20 3.42 41.25
CA VAL A 440 -26.12 3.53 42.24
C VAL A 440 -26.66 3.86 43.65
N VAL A 441 -27.80 4.56 43.75
CA VAL A 441 -28.40 4.94 45.05
C VAL A 441 -29.27 3.82 45.66
N GLN A 442 -29.75 2.84 44.88
CA GLN A 442 -30.56 1.72 45.41
C GLN A 442 -29.76 0.47 45.85
N GLY A 443 -28.43 0.55 45.97
CA GLY A 443 -27.66 -0.40 46.77
C GLY A 443 -27.56 -1.85 46.25
N GLY A 444 -27.80 -2.10 44.96
CA GLY A 444 -27.68 -3.44 44.36
C GLY A 444 -26.25 -3.98 44.33
N LEU A 445 -25.25 -3.11 44.17
CA LEU A 445 -23.84 -3.50 44.07
C LEU A 445 -23.14 -3.69 45.43
N GLN A 446 -23.71 -3.20 46.53
CA GLN A 446 -23.08 -3.35 47.86
C GLN A 446 -23.39 -4.69 48.55
N ARG A 447 -24.41 -5.44 48.11
CA ARG A 447 -24.70 -6.77 48.71
C ARG A 447 -23.89 -7.92 48.12
N VAL A 448 -23.34 -7.76 46.92
CA VAL A 448 -22.54 -8.81 46.27
C VAL A 448 -21.05 -8.68 46.65
N LEU A 449 -20.56 -7.46 46.90
CA LEU A 449 -19.16 -7.21 47.29
C LEU A 449 -18.84 -7.47 48.78
N LEU A 450 -19.83 -7.76 49.62
CA LEU A 450 -19.65 -7.92 51.09
C LEU A 450 -20.04 -9.30 51.63
N LYS A 451 -20.00 -10.35 50.80
CA LYS A 451 -20.05 -11.73 51.31
C LYS A 451 -18.68 -12.40 51.16
N ARG A 452 -17.85 -12.13 52.15
CA ARG A 452 -16.62 -12.88 52.42
C ARG A 452 -17.01 -14.11 53.24
N GLU A 453 -17.05 -15.29 52.62
CA GLU A 453 -17.02 -16.57 53.33
C GLU A 453 -16.48 -17.69 52.43
N ASP A 454 -15.25 -18.10 52.76
CA ASP A 454 -14.57 -19.40 52.62
C ASP A 454 -14.94 -20.37 51.48
N LYS A 455 -13.97 -20.62 50.56
CA LYS A 455 -13.49 -21.97 50.13
C LYS A 455 -12.33 -21.90 49.08
N PRO A 456 -11.60 -23.02 48.82
CA PRO A 456 -10.13 -23.05 48.93
C PRO A 456 -9.37 -22.93 47.60
N LYS A 457 -8.09 -22.57 47.75
CA LYS A 457 -7.04 -22.53 46.72
C LYS A 457 -6.96 -23.82 45.89
N SER A 458 -6.95 -23.68 44.57
CA SER A 458 -6.09 -24.49 43.70
C SER A 458 -5.48 -23.65 42.56
N THR A 459 -4.16 -23.53 42.67
CA THR A 459 -3.17 -23.51 41.58
C THR A 459 -3.35 -22.50 40.45
N TYR A 460 -2.69 -21.36 40.64
CA TYR A 460 -2.22 -20.50 39.56
C TYR A 460 -1.40 -21.30 38.53
N VAL A 461 -1.85 -21.31 37.28
CA VAL A 461 -0.95 -21.34 36.12
C VAL A 461 -1.26 -20.08 35.32
N ASN A 462 -0.41 -19.09 35.54
CA ASN A 462 -0.35 -17.84 34.81
C ASN A 462 0.11 -18.15 33.37
N LEU A 463 -0.67 -17.75 32.36
CA LEU A 463 -0.26 -17.35 31.00
C LEU A 463 -1.51 -16.92 30.19
N ASN A 464 -1.56 -15.63 29.83
CA ASN A 464 -2.27 -15.02 28.68
C ASN A 464 -3.67 -14.37 28.92
N SER A 465 -3.71 -13.03 28.91
CA SER A 465 -4.89 -12.13 29.00
C SER A 465 -5.78 -12.14 27.74
N THR A 466 -5.93 -13.29 27.10
CA THR A 466 -6.60 -13.46 25.79
C THR A 466 -7.79 -14.43 25.87
N ASN A 467 -8.04 -15.09 27.00
CA ASN A 467 -9.03 -16.16 27.09
C ASN A 467 -10.45 -15.64 27.33
N GLU A 468 -10.61 -14.58 28.10
CA GLU A 468 -11.88 -14.01 28.53
C GLU A 468 -12.52 -13.25 27.36
N ILE A 469 -11.71 -12.42 26.66
CA ILE A 469 -12.12 -11.76 25.41
C ILE A 469 -12.45 -12.81 24.33
N LYS A 470 -11.70 -13.90 24.25
CA LYS A 470 -11.94 -14.99 23.30
C LYS A 470 -13.18 -15.82 23.66
N ALA A 471 -13.49 -15.99 24.94
CA ALA A 471 -14.69 -16.65 25.43
C ALA A 471 -15.94 -15.82 25.15
N ILE A 472 -15.90 -14.51 25.44
CA ILE A 472 -16.97 -13.55 25.09
C ILE A 472 -17.16 -13.53 23.57
N ALA A 473 -16.07 -13.45 22.80
CA ALA A 473 -16.13 -13.46 21.34
C ALA A 473 -16.71 -14.77 20.79
N ASN A 474 -16.27 -15.93 21.28
CA ASN A 474 -16.80 -17.23 20.85
C ASN A 474 -18.30 -17.38 21.18
N ARG A 475 -18.75 -16.88 22.34
CA ARG A 475 -20.16 -16.93 22.74
C ARG A 475 -21.03 -16.02 21.87
N LEU A 476 -20.55 -14.81 21.58
CA LEU A 476 -21.21 -13.90 20.64
C LEU A 476 -21.22 -14.46 19.22
N ILE A 477 -20.13 -15.09 18.77
CA ILE A 477 -20.06 -15.77 17.48
C ILE A 477 -21.07 -16.92 17.42
N GLU A 478 -21.22 -17.73 18.47
CA GLU A 478 -22.22 -18.80 18.54
C GLU A 478 -23.65 -18.26 18.46
N ILE A 479 -23.99 -17.23 19.24
CA ILE A 479 -25.33 -16.62 19.23
C ILE A 479 -25.64 -16.03 17.85
N VAL A 480 -24.69 -15.28 17.29
CA VAL A 480 -24.85 -14.66 15.96
C VAL A 480 -24.95 -15.71 14.85
N THR A 481 -24.08 -16.73 14.87
CA THR A 481 -23.99 -17.74 13.79
C THR A 481 -25.12 -18.77 13.84
N CYS A 482 -25.45 -19.26 15.04
CA CYS A 482 -26.38 -20.38 15.19
C CYS A 482 -27.82 -19.93 15.46
N ARG A 483 -28.06 -18.72 15.98
CA ARG A 483 -29.39 -18.30 16.45
C ARG A 483 -29.93 -17.05 15.77
N VAL A 484 -29.07 -16.11 15.37
CA VAL A 484 -29.50 -14.86 14.74
C VAL A 484 -29.43 -14.96 13.21
N LEU A 485 -28.31 -15.41 12.65
CA LEU A 485 -28.08 -15.51 11.20
C LEU A 485 -29.11 -16.36 10.43
N PRO A 486 -29.56 -17.54 10.93
CA PRO A 486 -30.55 -18.35 10.22
C PRO A 486 -31.91 -17.65 10.06
N GLU A 487 -32.29 -16.83 11.03
CA GLU A 487 -33.58 -16.11 11.06
C GLU A 487 -33.57 -14.87 10.16
N ILE A 488 -32.44 -14.16 10.09
CA ILE A 488 -32.30 -12.98 9.21
C ILE A 488 -31.96 -13.34 7.76
N LYS A 489 -31.66 -14.61 7.47
CA LYS A 489 -31.27 -15.12 6.15
C LYS A 489 -32.23 -14.70 5.05
N THR A 490 -33.54 -14.79 5.30
CA THR A 490 -34.57 -14.47 4.31
C THR A 490 -34.60 -12.99 3.95
N ASP A 491 -34.39 -12.11 4.93
CA ASP A 491 -34.33 -10.67 4.71
C ASP A 491 -33.00 -10.27 4.02
N LEU A 492 -31.92 -10.98 4.33
CA LEU A 492 -30.61 -10.83 3.67
C LEU A 492 -30.66 -11.26 2.20
N GLU A 493 -31.31 -12.39 1.90
CA GLU A 493 -31.59 -12.88 0.54
C GLU A 493 -32.42 -11.87 -0.25
N SER A 494 -33.44 -11.28 0.38
CA SER A 494 -34.31 -10.28 -0.26
C SER A 494 -33.57 -8.99 -0.60
N TRP A 495 -32.72 -8.52 0.30
CA TRP A 495 -31.89 -7.33 0.06
C TRP A 495 -30.83 -7.58 -1.02
N LEU A 496 -30.16 -8.74 -0.98
CA LEU A 496 -29.14 -9.12 -1.97
C LEU A 496 -29.75 -9.36 -3.36
N ASP A 497 -30.90 -10.02 -3.45
CA ASP A 497 -31.62 -10.21 -4.72
C ASP A 497 -31.90 -8.86 -5.38
N TYR A 498 -32.35 -7.87 -4.60
CA TYR A 498 -32.61 -6.52 -5.10
C TYR A 498 -31.35 -5.82 -5.62
N GLN A 499 -30.22 -5.91 -4.90
CA GLN A 499 -28.96 -5.26 -5.33
C GLN A 499 -28.38 -5.92 -6.58
N VAL A 500 -28.39 -7.24 -6.65
CA VAL A 500 -27.89 -8.00 -7.80
C VAL A 500 -28.78 -7.75 -9.01
N ASP A 501 -30.10 -7.73 -8.83
CA ASP A 501 -31.05 -7.44 -9.90
C ASP A 501 -30.85 -6.02 -10.46
N LYS A 502 -30.68 -5.02 -9.59
CA LYS A 502 -30.40 -3.62 -9.97
C LYS A 502 -29.07 -3.46 -10.71
N ALA A 503 -28.01 -4.13 -10.25
CA ALA A 503 -26.70 -4.10 -10.89
C ALA A 503 -26.72 -4.78 -12.28
N MET A 504 -27.42 -5.91 -12.39
CA MET A 504 -27.59 -6.66 -13.64
C MET A 504 -28.39 -5.86 -14.69
N HIS A 505 -29.47 -5.19 -14.30
CA HIS A 505 -30.30 -4.40 -15.22
C HIS A 505 -29.59 -3.15 -15.80
N LYS A 506 -28.58 -2.62 -15.10
CA LYS A 506 -27.72 -1.53 -15.59
C LYS A 506 -26.70 -1.99 -16.64
N SER A 507 -26.47 -3.29 -16.78
CA SER A 507 -25.51 -3.83 -17.75
C SER A 507 -26.13 -3.98 -19.14
N SER A 508 -25.51 -3.32 -20.13
CA SER A 508 -25.92 -3.40 -21.54
C SER A 508 -25.82 -4.81 -22.14
N ILE A 509 -25.04 -5.70 -21.50
CA ILE A 509 -24.83 -7.09 -21.91
C ILE A 509 -26.01 -7.97 -21.46
N TYR A 510 -26.51 -7.76 -20.23
CA TYR A 510 -27.68 -8.48 -19.70
C TYR A 510 -28.92 -8.26 -20.58
N GLN A 511 -29.13 -7.00 -20.99
CA GLN A 511 -30.24 -6.64 -21.89
C GLN A 511 -30.11 -7.26 -23.29
N LYS A 512 -28.88 -7.54 -23.76
CA LYS A 512 -28.63 -8.19 -25.06
C LYS A 512 -28.85 -9.70 -24.99
N ILE A 513 -28.43 -10.36 -23.90
CA ILE A 513 -28.57 -11.81 -23.72
C ILE A 513 -30.04 -12.21 -23.48
N ALA A 514 -30.81 -11.39 -22.74
CA ALA A 514 -32.23 -11.63 -22.50
C ALA A 514 -33.12 -11.57 -23.77
N ARG A 515 -32.61 -10.99 -24.87
CA ARG A 515 -33.32 -10.89 -26.15
C ARG A 515 -33.17 -12.13 -27.04
N ILE A 516 -32.24 -13.03 -26.73
CA ILE A 516 -32.01 -14.25 -27.52
C ILE A 516 -33.01 -15.33 -27.07
N PRO A 517 -33.93 -15.81 -27.93
CA PRO A 517 -35.03 -16.70 -27.55
C PRO A 517 -34.58 -18.00 -26.86
N LEU A 518 -33.44 -18.56 -27.26
CA LEU A 518 -32.86 -19.79 -26.71
C LEU A 518 -32.26 -19.61 -25.30
N LEU A 519 -31.90 -18.37 -24.93
CA LEU A 519 -31.16 -18.06 -23.68
C LEU A 519 -32.00 -17.29 -22.65
N LYS A 520 -33.31 -17.12 -22.89
CA LYS A 520 -34.23 -16.37 -21.99
C LYS A 520 -34.23 -16.83 -20.54
N ARG A 521 -33.87 -18.09 -20.25
CA ARG A 521 -33.88 -18.68 -18.89
C ARG A 521 -32.52 -18.63 -18.17
N LEU A 522 -31.43 -18.33 -18.89
CA LEU A 522 -30.07 -18.30 -18.34
C LEU A 522 -29.87 -17.17 -17.31
N PRO A 523 -30.31 -15.92 -17.58
CA PRO A 523 -30.06 -14.79 -16.67
C PRO A 523 -30.69 -14.99 -15.29
N LYS A 524 -31.89 -15.59 -15.25
CA LYS A 524 -32.61 -15.90 -14.00
C LYS A 524 -31.87 -16.96 -13.18
N LYS A 525 -31.40 -18.05 -13.80
CA LYS A 525 -30.62 -19.09 -13.09
C LYS A 525 -29.26 -18.59 -12.58
N ILE A 526 -28.62 -17.67 -13.32
CA ILE A 526 -27.36 -17.04 -12.89
C ILE A 526 -27.60 -16.12 -11.69
N LYS A 527 -28.67 -15.31 -11.73
CA LYS A 527 -29.09 -14.47 -10.60
C LYS A 527 -29.36 -15.30 -9.35
N ASP A 528 -30.22 -16.31 -9.47
CA ASP A 528 -30.66 -17.12 -8.33
C ASP A 528 -29.49 -17.90 -7.68
N ASN A 529 -28.52 -18.37 -8.48
CA ASN A 529 -27.32 -19.05 -7.96
C ASN A 529 -26.29 -18.07 -7.36
N LEU A 530 -26.10 -16.88 -7.96
CA LEU A 530 -25.20 -15.86 -7.42
C LEU A 530 -25.71 -15.33 -6.08
N VAL A 531 -27.01 -15.04 -5.97
CA VAL A 531 -27.63 -14.62 -4.71
C VAL A 531 -27.43 -15.69 -3.64
N LYS A 532 -27.70 -16.96 -3.95
CA LYS A 532 -27.47 -18.06 -3.00
C LYS A 532 -26.00 -18.21 -2.59
N GLN A 533 -25.04 -18.12 -3.51
CA GLN A 533 -23.62 -18.23 -3.18
C GLN A 533 -23.10 -17.05 -2.38
N ILE A 534 -23.56 -15.83 -2.67
CA ILE A 534 -23.19 -14.62 -1.92
C ILE A 534 -23.78 -14.71 -0.50
N VAL A 535 -25.03 -15.16 -0.35
CA VAL A 535 -25.64 -15.39 0.97
C VAL A 535 -24.86 -16.42 1.77
N THR A 536 -24.43 -17.53 1.15
CA THR A 536 -23.55 -18.53 1.79
C THR A 536 -22.20 -17.93 2.19
N LEU A 537 -21.52 -17.22 1.29
CA LEU A 537 -20.21 -16.58 1.55
C LEU A 537 -20.27 -15.49 2.64
N ILE A 538 -21.37 -14.75 2.73
CA ILE A 538 -21.59 -13.72 3.76
C ILE A 538 -21.88 -14.36 5.11
N SER A 539 -22.59 -15.48 5.12
CA SER A 539 -22.85 -16.28 6.32
C SER A 539 -21.57 -16.92 6.87
N GLU A 540 -20.59 -17.19 6.00
CA GLU A 540 -19.31 -17.81 6.35
C GLU A 540 -18.16 -16.81 6.59
N ASN A 541 -18.25 -15.56 6.09
CA ASN A 541 -17.18 -14.55 6.26
C ASN A 541 -17.68 -13.08 6.24
N PRO A 542 -18.24 -12.56 7.35
CA PRO A 542 -19.03 -11.32 7.38
C PRO A 542 -18.23 -10.01 7.23
N GLN A 543 -16.90 -10.02 7.43
CA GLN A 543 -16.08 -8.80 7.42
C GLN A 543 -15.98 -8.11 6.05
N LYS A 544 -16.04 -8.86 4.94
CA LYS A 544 -15.89 -8.28 3.59
C LYS A 544 -17.12 -7.49 3.11
N SER A 545 -18.30 -7.78 3.63
CA SER A 545 -19.56 -7.12 3.23
C SER A 545 -19.77 -5.75 3.85
N TYR A 546 -19.17 -5.50 5.01
CA TYR A 546 -19.22 -4.21 5.70
C TYR A 546 -18.49 -3.10 4.93
N LEU A 547 -17.43 -3.44 4.20
CA LEU A 547 -16.62 -2.48 3.47
C LEU A 547 -17.21 -2.11 2.10
N ALA A 548 -17.96 -3.03 1.47
CA ALA A 548 -18.58 -2.82 0.16
C ALA A 548 -19.82 -1.90 0.20
N SER A 549 -20.46 -1.76 1.35
CA SER A 549 -21.73 -1.04 1.53
C SER A 549 -21.55 0.49 1.71
N GLN A 550 -20.32 0.98 1.85
CA GLN A 550 -20.03 2.41 2.08
C GLN A 550 -20.00 3.27 0.81
N ILE A 551 -20.19 2.69 -0.38
CA ILE A 551 -19.96 3.36 -1.68
C ILE A 551 -21.27 3.60 -2.47
N ALA A 552 -22.43 3.17 -1.97
CA ALA A 552 -23.69 3.21 -2.74
C ALA A 552 -24.49 4.52 -2.55
N VAL A 553 -25.04 5.03 -3.67
CA VAL A 553 -25.96 6.17 -3.73
C VAL A 553 -27.33 5.79 -3.11
N PRO A 554 -28.01 6.68 -2.35
CA PRO A 554 -29.24 6.37 -1.64
C PRO A 554 -30.38 5.94 -2.57
N ASP A 555 -31.06 4.85 -2.22
CA ASP A 555 -32.24 4.32 -2.92
C ASP A 555 -33.26 3.88 -1.87
N ALA A 556 -34.44 4.50 -1.89
CA ALA A 556 -35.48 4.34 -0.87
C ALA A 556 -35.92 2.87 -0.68
N VAL A 557 -35.92 2.04 -1.73
CA VAL A 557 -36.28 0.61 -1.64
C VAL A 557 -35.16 -0.21 -1.01
N SER A 558 -33.90 0.12 -1.34
CA SER A 558 -32.72 -0.47 -0.72
C SER A 558 -32.62 -0.12 0.76
N GLU A 559 -32.93 1.13 1.12
CA GLU A 559 -32.91 1.63 2.49
C GLU A 559 -33.97 0.94 3.35
N GLU A 560 -35.19 0.74 2.83
CA GLU A 560 -36.27 0.04 3.56
C GLU A 560 -35.93 -1.43 3.81
N LEU A 561 -35.36 -2.14 2.82
CA LEU A 561 -34.92 -3.53 2.97
C LEU A 561 -33.74 -3.66 3.94
N GLN A 562 -32.80 -2.71 3.90
CA GLN A 562 -31.68 -2.65 4.83
C GLN A 562 -32.15 -2.34 6.26
N LYS A 563 -33.08 -1.40 6.43
CA LYS A 563 -33.66 -1.05 7.73
C LYS A 563 -34.37 -2.24 8.34
N ARG A 564 -35.20 -2.95 7.58
CA ARG A 564 -35.89 -4.16 8.04
C ARG A 564 -34.93 -5.28 8.45
N LEU A 565 -33.85 -5.47 7.69
CA LEU A 565 -32.80 -6.44 8.01
C LEU A 565 -32.11 -6.09 9.33
N ILE A 566 -31.75 -4.82 9.53
CA ILE A 566 -31.09 -4.33 10.76
C ILE A 566 -32.02 -4.43 11.96
N GLU A 567 -33.29 -4.03 11.83
CA GLU A 567 -34.27 -4.07 12.91
C GLU A 567 -34.53 -5.51 13.40
N LYS A 568 -34.69 -6.46 12.47
CA LYS A 568 -34.86 -7.87 12.82
C LYS A 568 -33.59 -8.49 13.41
N PHE A 569 -32.42 -8.12 12.89
CA PHE A 569 -31.14 -8.57 13.44
C PHE A 569 -30.96 -8.12 14.88
N ILE A 570 -31.14 -6.82 15.15
CA ILE A 570 -31.01 -6.24 16.50
C ILE A 570 -32.06 -6.83 17.44
N GLY A 571 -33.32 -6.89 17.00
CA GLY A 571 -34.41 -7.41 17.83
C GLY A 571 -34.21 -8.88 18.19
N LYS A 572 -33.75 -9.73 17.26
CA LYS A 572 -33.51 -11.15 17.53
C LYS A 572 -32.24 -11.37 18.36
N LEU A 573 -31.19 -10.59 18.13
CA LEU A 573 -29.98 -10.61 18.94
C LEU A 573 -30.27 -10.22 20.40
N GLN A 574 -31.05 -9.16 20.62
CA GLN A 574 -31.46 -8.75 21.97
C GLN A 574 -32.29 -9.83 22.68
N LEU A 575 -33.26 -10.41 22.00
CA LEU A 575 -34.11 -11.45 22.56
C LEU A 575 -33.34 -12.74 22.92
N GLU A 576 -32.35 -13.14 22.11
CA GLU A 576 -31.49 -14.29 22.40
C GLU A 576 -30.47 -14.02 23.52
N LEU A 577 -30.02 -12.78 23.66
CA LEU A 577 -29.14 -12.36 24.76
C LEU A 577 -29.89 -12.32 26.10
N GLU A 578 -31.16 -11.94 26.10
CA GLU A 578 -32.01 -11.86 27.30
C GLU A 578 -32.56 -13.23 27.77
N GLN A 579 -32.83 -14.18 26.86
CA GLN A 579 -33.45 -15.47 27.22
C GLN A 579 -32.46 -16.58 27.61
N GLY A 580 -31.17 -16.44 27.29
CA GLY A 580 -30.21 -17.54 27.32
C GLY A 580 -29.22 -17.58 28.49
N ASN A 581 -29.41 -16.80 29.57
CA ASN A 581 -28.40 -16.50 30.60
C ASN A 581 -27.05 -15.96 30.05
N ALA A 582 -26.99 -15.64 28.75
CA ALA A 582 -25.79 -15.18 28.06
C ALA A 582 -25.35 -13.79 28.54
N LEU A 583 -26.30 -12.95 28.95
CA LEU A 583 -26.04 -11.66 29.56
C LEU A 583 -25.32 -11.79 30.91
N GLU A 584 -25.75 -12.73 31.76
CA GLU A 584 -25.10 -13.03 33.05
C GLU A 584 -23.69 -13.63 32.87
N GLU A 585 -23.50 -14.52 31.89
CA GLU A 585 -22.18 -15.09 31.54
C GLU A 585 -21.22 -14.02 31.00
N ILE A 586 -21.70 -13.14 30.11
CA ILE A 586 -20.88 -12.05 29.55
C ILE A 586 -20.56 -11.01 30.64
N GLU A 587 -21.49 -10.70 31.53
CA GLU A 587 -21.26 -9.82 32.68
C GLU A 587 -20.23 -10.40 33.66
N SER A 588 -20.28 -11.71 33.93
CA SER A 588 -19.27 -12.42 34.73
C SER A 588 -17.88 -12.31 34.09
N LEU A 589 -17.77 -12.62 32.80
CA LEU A 589 -16.49 -12.59 32.07
C LEU A 589 -15.92 -11.17 31.91
N LEU A 590 -16.80 -10.15 31.82
CA LEU A 590 -16.39 -8.75 31.83
C LEU A 590 -15.95 -8.29 33.22
N GLY A 591 -16.56 -8.82 34.29
CA GLY A 591 -16.12 -8.61 35.67
C GLY A 591 -14.69 -9.11 35.89
N ASP A 592 -14.42 -10.36 35.48
CA ASP A 592 -13.10 -10.98 35.59
C ASP A 592 -12.02 -10.21 34.78
N LEU A 593 -12.37 -9.75 33.56
CA LEU A 593 -11.48 -8.95 32.72
C LEU A 593 -11.15 -7.57 33.33
N LEU A 594 -12.14 -6.92 33.97
CA LEU A 594 -11.94 -5.60 34.58
C LEU A 594 -11.08 -5.68 35.86
N GLU A 595 -11.14 -6.79 36.58
CA GLU A 595 -10.31 -7.06 37.76
C GLU A 595 -8.84 -7.35 37.37
N GLU A 596 -8.61 -7.94 36.19
CA GLU A 596 -7.27 -8.14 35.61
C GLU A 596 -6.63 -6.84 35.12
N ILE A 597 -7.42 -5.92 34.55
CA ILE A 597 -6.92 -4.62 34.05
C ILE A 597 -6.56 -3.65 35.19
N GLN A 598 -7.16 -3.83 36.37
CA GLN A 598 -6.88 -3.00 37.54
C GLN A 598 -5.69 -3.46 38.40
N ASN A 599 -5.12 -4.64 38.13
CA ASN A 599 -3.95 -5.18 38.85
C ASN A 599 -2.64 -5.04 38.06
#